data_AF-A0A520HS68-F1
#
_entry.id   AF-A0A520HS68-F1
#
_cell.length_a   1.000
_cell.length_b   1.000
_cell.length_c   1.000
_cell.angle_alpha   90.00
_cell.angle_beta   90.00
_cell.angle_gamma   90.00
#
_symmetry.space_group_name_H-M   'P 1'
#
loop_
_entity.id
_entity.type
_entity.pdbx_description
1 polymer ?
#
loop_
_entity_poly.entity_id
_entity_poly.type
_entity_poly.pdbx_seq_one_letter_code
_entity_poly.pdbx_strand_id
1 'polypeptide(L)'
;MLVEHVRGGTNSNNVPASAFAMPAGMTMRYDLPDTALSEYLTGYAIYASNDRAPMLNWYLPAPAMISVLVDAGPLTVSVGNHRFGPLDRASFYGPTSRAFRTETHGGIAVGIGLSALGWSRL
;
A
#
# COMPACT_ATOMS: atom_id res chain seq x y z
N MET A 1 9.03 5.25 -12.14
CA MET A 1 8.67 6.20 -11.07
C MET A 1 9.80 6.19 -10.06
N LEU A 2 10.30 7.36 -9.67
CA LEU A 2 11.38 7.51 -8.69
C LEU A 2 10.79 8.06 -7.37
N VAL A 3 11.42 7.80 -6.24
CA VAL A 3 10.88 8.17 -4.91
C VAL A 3 10.66 9.68 -4.81
N GLU A 4 11.57 10.48 -5.35
CA GLU A 4 11.51 11.95 -5.39
C GLU A 4 10.39 12.49 -6.27
N HIS A 5 9.68 11.66 -7.04
CA HIS A 5 8.48 12.04 -7.76
C HIS A 5 7.19 11.82 -6.95
N VAL A 6 7.26 11.09 -5.84
CA VAL A 6 6.13 10.91 -4.93
C VAL A 6 6.05 12.12 -4.00
N ARG A 7 4.84 12.67 -3.87
CA ARG A 7 4.51 13.78 -2.96
C ARG A 7 3.42 13.31 -2.03
N GLY A 8 3.50 13.72 -0.76
CA GLY A 8 2.49 13.37 0.21
C GLY A 8 1.18 14.10 -0.10
N GLY A 9 0.05 13.42 0.05
CA GLY A 9 -1.25 14.02 -0.29
C GLY A 9 -2.29 13.04 -0.79
N THR A 10 -3.28 13.59 -1.49
CA THR A 10 -4.39 12.85 -2.10
C THR A 10 -4.96 13.64 -3.26
N ASN A 11 -5.57 12.95 -4.23
CA ASN A 11 -6.47 13.56 -5.21
C ASN A 11 -7.89 13.82 -4.67
N SER A 12 -8.18 13.47 -3.42
CA SER A 12 -9.45 13.76 -2.75
C SER A 12 -9.53 15.24 -2.37
N ASN A 13 -10.71 15.83 -2.57
CA ASN A 13 -10.96 17.22 -2.19
C ASN A 13 -11.04 17.36 -0.66
N ASN A 14 -10.69 18.55 -0.15
CA ASN A 14 -10.87 18.97 1.25
C ASN A 14 -10.10 18.17 2.31
N VAL A 15 -9.03 17.47 1.96
CA VAL A 15 -8.14 16.80 2.94
C VAL A 15 -6.92 17.68 3.20
N PRO A 16 -6.63 18.06 4.46
CA PRO A 16 -5.48 18.89 4.77
C PRO A 16 -4.16 18.11 4.56
N ALA A 17 -3.11 18.80 4.10
CA ALA A 17 -1.79 18.20 3.87
C ALA A 17 -1.18 17.57 5.14
N SER A 18 -1.53 18.10 6.32
CA SER A 18 -1.07 17.56 7.61
C SER A 18 -1.56 16.13 7.89
N ALA A 19 -2.63 15.68 7.24
CA ALA A 19 -3.09 14.28 7.33
C ALA A 19 -2.08 13.28 6.72
N PHE A 20 -1.14 13.77 5.92
CA PHE A 20 -0.10 12.98 5.26
C PHE A 20 1.30 13.26 5.84
N ALA A 21 1.36 13.86 7.03
CA ALA A 21 2.62 14.07 7.73
C ALA A 21 3.27 12.71 8.05
N MET A 22 4.49 12.52 7.55
CA MET A 22 5.29 11.31 7.74
C MET A 22 6.64 11.67 8.37
N PRO A 23 7.35 10.69 8.97
CA PRO A 23 8.73 10.88 9.37
C PRO A 23 9.61 11.38 8.21
N ALA A 24 10.74 12.02 8.56
CA ALA A 24 11.69 12.50 7.56
C ALA A 24 12.15 11.38 6.62
N GLY A 25 12.21 11.67 5.32
CA GLY A 25 12.58 10.69 4.29
C GLY A 25 11.47 9.74 3.85
N MET A 26 10.28 9.82 4.47
CA MET A 26 9.09 9.07 4.08
C MET A 26 8.03 9.97 3.45
N THR A 27 7.23 9.40 2.56
CA THR A 27 6.11 10.07 1.93
C THR A 27 4.95 9.11 1.79
N MET A 28 3.75 9.57 2.15
CA MET A 28 2.51 8.82 2.01
C MET A 28 1.53 9.58 1.13
N ARG A 29 1.00 8.92 0.11
CA ARG A 29 -0.06 9.44 -0.76
C ARG A 29 -1.21 8.45 -0.82
N TYR A 30 -2.43 8.96 -0.74
CA TYR A 30 -3.64 8.14 -0.88
C TYR A 30 -4.51 8.72 -1.99
N ASP A 31 -4.77 7.97 -3.07
CA ASP A 31 -5.59 8.46 -4.17
C ASP A 31 -6.86 7.62 -4.35
N LEU A 32 -7.96 8.28 -4.68
CA LEU A 32 -9.16 7.65 -5.19
C LEU A 32 -8.91 7.08 -6.59
N PRO A 33 -9.58 5.97 -6.93
CA PRO A 33 -9.50 5.39 -8.26
C PRO A 33 -10.12 6.32 -9.31
N ASP A 34 -9.75 6.09 -10.57
CA ASP A 34 -10.50 6.64 -11.71
C ASP A 34 -11.97 6.21 -11.61
N THR A 35 -12.89 7.08 -12.04
CA THR A 35 -14.33 6.80 -12.07
C THR A 35 -14.70 5.51 -12.80
N ALA A 36 -13.94 5.10 -13.82
CA ALA A 36 -14.18 3.84 -14.53
C ALA A 36 -13.84 2.60 -13.68
N LEU A 37 -13.07 2.76 -12.61
CA LEU A 37 -12.59 1.68 -11.73
C LEU A 37 -13.16 1.76 -10.31
N SER A 38 -13.93 2.80 -9.99
CA SER A 38 -14.36 3.10 -8.62
C SER A 38 -15.29 2.06 -7.99
N GLU A 39 -15.95 1.23 -8.79
CA GLU A 39 -16.75 0.10 -8.28
C GLU A 39 -15.89 -1.12 -7.93
N TYR A 40 -14.70 -1.25 -8.52
CA TYR A 40 -13.82 -2.41 -8.36
C TYR A 40 -12.66 -2.16 -7.40
N LEU A 41 -12.19 -0.92 -7.33
CA LEU A 41 -11.06 -0.50 -6.52
C LEU A 41 -11.54 0.44 -5.40
N THR A 42 -10.95 0.31 -4.21
CA THR A 42 -11.26 1.20 -3.08
C THR A 42 -10.31 2.38 -2.97
N GLY A 43 -9.14 2.31 -3.61
CA GLY A 43 -8.14 3.37 -3.60
C GLY A 43 -6.73 2.86 -3.80
N TYR A 44 -5.80 3.80 -3.88
CA TYR A 44 -4.37 3.58 -4.02
C TYR A 44 -3.65 4.15 -2.80
N ALA A 45 -2.96 3.30 -2.03
CA ALA A 45 -2.08 3.71 -0.95
C ALA A 45 -0.64 3.62 -1.43
N ILE A 46 0.07 4.74 -1.49
CA ILE A 46 1.43 4.84 -2.02
C ILE A 46 2.34 5.28 -0.88
N TYR A 47 3.30 4.44 -0.54
CA TYR A 47 4.36 4.73 0.41
C TYR A 47 5.68 4.82 -0.33
N ALA A 48 6.45 5.86 -0.07
CA ALA A 48 7.78 6.01 -0.64
C ALA A 48 8.80 6.35 0.46
N SER A 49 9.97 5.73 0.40
CA SER A 49 11.07 5.98 1.33
C SER A 49 12.41 5.85 0.64
N ASN A 50 13.32 6.78 0.90
CA ASN A 50 14.72 6.67 0.47
C ASN A 50 15.57 5.81 1.43
N ASP A 51 15.09 5.58 2.65
CA ASP A 51 15.77 4.73 3.62
C ASP A 51 15.51 3.26 3.28
N ARG A 52 16.60 2.48 3.17
CA ARG A 52 16.60 1.05 2.87
C ARG A 52 16.51 0.18 4.12
N ALA A 53 16.52 0.77 5.31
CA ALA A 53 16.29 0.05 6.55
C ALA A 53 14.94 -0.71 6.50
N PRO A 54 14.85 -1.90 7.12
CA PRO A 54 13.60 -2.64 7.20
C PRO A 54 12.52 -1.81 7.91
N MET A 55 11.40 -1.60 7.24
CA MET A 55 10.24 -0.91 7.78
C MET A 55 9.11 -1.89 8.02
N LEU A 56 8.67 -1.95 9.28
CA LEU A 56 7.52 -2.73 9.71
C LEU A 56 6.27 -1.84 9.75
N ASN A 57 5.28 -2.20 8.94
CA ASN A 57 3.98 -1.53 8.92
C ASN A 57 2.91 -2.47 9.46
N TRP A 58 2.12 -1.98 10.41
CA TRP A 58 0.95 -2.68 10.93
C TRP A 58 -0.31 -2.12 10.30
N TYR A 59 -1.16 -3.03 9.80
CA TYR A 59 -2.43 -2.70 9.17
C TYR A 59 -3.57 -3.35 9.93
N LEU A 60 -4.69 -2.64 9.99
CA LEU A 60 -5.96 -3.19 10.43
C LEU A 60 -6.45 -4.28 9.46
N PRO A 61 -7.40 -5.15 9.88
CA PRO A 61 -8.10 -6.03 8.95
C PRO A 61 -8.58 -5.24 7.72
N ALA A 62 -8.32 -5.76 6.53
CA ALA A 62 -8.53 -5.04 5.29
C ALA A 62 -9.10 -5.94 4.18
N PRO A 63 -9.75 -5.36 3.17
CA PRO A 63 -10.05 -6.05 1.92
C PRO A 63 -8.79 -6.58 1.26
N ALA A 64 -8.98 -7.41 0.24
CA ALA A 64 -7.85 -7.94 -0.51
C ALA A 64 -7.11 -6.81 -1.25
N MET A 65 -5.79 -6.91 -1.30
CA MET A 65 -4.92 -5.88 -1.87
C MET A 65 -3.98 -6.46 -2.91
N ILE A 66 -3.89 -5.76 -4.04
CA ILE A 66 -2.77 -5.91 -4.95
C ILE A 66 -1.65 -5.01 -4.44
N SER A 67 -0.44 -5.53 -4.32
CA SER A 67 0.75 -4.78 -3.94
C SER A 67 1.75 -4.76 -5.08
N VAL A 68 2.20 -3.57 -5.45
CA VAL A 68 3.23 -3.36 -6.47
C VAL A 68 4.39 -2.61 -5.86
N LEU A 69 5.58 -3.21 -5.98
CA LEU A 69 6.83 -2.64 -5.51
C LEU A 69 7.58 -2.01 -6.69
N VAL A 70 8.15 -0.83 -6.50
CA VAL A 70 9.02 -0.17 -7.48
C VAL A 70 10.31 0.21 -6.77
N ASP A 71 11.41 -0.41 -7.22
CA ASP A 71 12.74 -0.22 -6.63
C ASP A 71 12.71 -0.34 -5.10
N ALA A 72 11.94 -1.30 -4.57
CA ALA A 72 11.86 -1.63 -3.15
C ALA A 72 12.38 -3.05 -2.94
N GLY A 73 12.97 -3.34 -1.77
CA GLY A 73 13.33 -4.72 -1.41
C GLY A 73 12.09 -5.60 -1.21
N PRO A 74 12.28 -6.91 -0.99
CA PRO A 74 11.19 -7.88 -0.98
C PRO A 74 10.14 -7.57 0.09
N LEU A 75 8.86 -7.75 -0.26
CA LEU A 75 7.74 -7.66 0.67
C LEU A 75 7.56 -8.99 1.41
N THR A 76 7.43 -8.92 2.72
CA THR A 76 6.92 -10.04 3.54
C THR A 76 5.63 -9.60 4.22
N VAL A 77 4.64 -10.49 4.29
CA VAL A 77 3.37 -10.28 4.98
C VAL A 77 3.18 -11.33 6.07
N SER A 78 2.82 -10.91 7.27
CA SER A 78 2.49 -11.80 8.39
C SER A 78 1.05 -11.56 8.86
N VAL A 79 0.24 -12.62 8.90
CA VAL A 79 -1.16 -12.60 9.34
C VAL A 79 -1.36 -13.69 10.40
N GLY A 80 -1.66 -13.29 11.64
CA GLY A 80 -1.68 -14.23 12.77
C GLY A 80 -0.35 -14.96 12.91
N ASN A 81 -0.38 -16.30 12.93
CA ASN A 81 0.83 -17.14 13.03
C ASN A 81 1.44 -17.52 11.66
N HIS A 82 0.91 -16.97 10.56
CA HIS A 82 1.40 -17.26 9.21
C HIS A 82 2.30 -16.13 8.71
N ARG A 83 3.36 -16.50 7.99
CA ARG A 83 4.28 -15.58 7.32
C ARG A 83 4.40 -15.98 5.85
N PHE A 84 4.15 -15.03 4.97
CA PHE A 84 4.21 -15.18 3.53
C PHE A 84 5.31 -14.27 3.00
N GLY A 85 6.27 -14.84 2.25
CA GLY A 85 7.28 -14.08 1.55
C GLY A 85 8.68 -14.70 1.60
N PRO A 86 9.62 -14.15 0.81
CA PRO A 86 9.49 -12.91 0.05
C PRO A 86 8.46 -13.03 -1.09
N LEU A 87 7.59 -12.03 -1.20
CA LEU A 87 6.60 -11.96 -2.27
C LEU A 87 7.21 -11.34 -3.52
N ASP A 88 6.64 -11.69 -4.67
CA ASP A 88 7.00 -11.09 -5.95
C ASP A 88 6.70 -9.59 -5.98
N ARG A 89 7.38 -8.89 -6.91
CA ARG A 89 7.26 -7.44 -7.11
C ARG A 89 5.81 -6.98 -7.26
N ALA A 90 5.00 -7.77 -7.95
CA ALA A 90 3.55 -7.62 -7.99
C ALA A 90 2.96 -8.84 -7.29
N SER A 91 2.29 -8.62 -6.17
CA SER A 91 1.73 -9.69 -5.35
C SER A 91 0.32 -9.33 -4.91
N PHE A 92 -0.38 -10.34 -4.42
CA PHE A 92 -1.75 -10.21 -3.99
C PHE A 92 -1.93 -10.90 -2.63
N TYR A 93 -2.58 -10.22 -1.68
CA TYR A 93 -2.84 -10.78 -0.36
C TYR A 93 -4.13 -10.27 0.26
N GLY A 94 -4.65 -11.06 1.21
CA GLY A 94 -5.96 -10.84 1.81
C GLY A 94 -7.08 -11.58 1.07
N PRO A 95 -8.36 -11.27 1.39
CA PRO A 95 -8.80 -10.36 2.46
C PRO A 95 -8.37 -10.86 3.85
N THR A 96 -8.21 -9.96 4.81
CA THR A 96 -7.77 -10.30 6.17
C THR A 96 -8.87 -10.05 7.19
N SER A 97 -9.08 -11.00 8.11
CA SER A 97 -10.01 -10.85 9.25
C SER A 97 -9.30 -10.44 10.55
N ARG A 98 -7.99 -10.22 10.48
CA ARG A 98 -7.11 -9.85 11.60
C ARG A 98 -6.10 -8.80 11.15
N ALA A 99 -5.59 -8.03 12.11
CA ALA A 99 -4.47 -7.16 11.84
C ALA A 99 -3.29 -7.96 11.29
N PHE A 100 -2.53 -7.35 10.39
CA PHE A 100 -1.40 -7.97 9.74
C PHE A 100 -0.22 -7.00 9.67
N ARG A 101 0.97 -7.56 9.53
CA ARG A 101 2.21 -6.79 9.41
C ARG A 101 2.82 -6.99 8.04
N THR A 102 3.34 -5.92 7.45
CA THR A 102 4.23 -6.03 6.30
C THR A 102 5.64 -5.58 6.66
N GLU A 103 6.63 -6.16 6.01
CA GLU A 103 8.02 -5.72 6.05
C GLU A 103 8.46 -5.35 4.64
N THR A 104 9.01 -4.13 4.50
CA THR A 104 9.46 -3.54 3.22
C THR A 104 10.80 -2.83 3.41
N HIS A 105 11.53 -2.57 2.32
CA HIS A 105 12.89 -2.00 2.37
C HIS A 105 13.04 -0.84 1.38
N GLY A 106 12.65 0.37 1.82
CA GLY A 106 12.67 1.58 1.01
C GLY A 106 11.92 1.48 -0.32
N GLY A 107 12.25 2.36 -1.26
CA GLY A 107 11.64 2.40 -2.58
C GLY A 107 10.20 2.88 -2.53
N ILE A 108 9.37 2.38 -3.44
CA ILE A 108 7.94 2.71 -3.50
C ILE A 108 7.11 1.44 -3.38
N ALA A 109 6.16 1.43 -2.46
CA ALA A 109 5.13 0.40 -2.33
C ALA A 109 3.77 1.02 -2.67
N VAL A 110 3.06 0.39 -3.61
CA VAL A 110 1.71 0.77 -4.03
C VAL A 110 0.75 -0.35 -3.62
N GLY A 111 -0.13 -0.07 -2.67
CA GLY A 111 -1.28 -0.91 -2.36
C GLY A 111 -2.50 -0.46 -3.15
N ILE A 112 -3.16 -1.39 -3.82
CA ILE A 112 -4.41 -1.18 -4.55
C ILE A 112 -5.47 -2.03 -3.86
N GLY A 113 -6.40 -1.37 -3.17
CA GLY A 113 -7.47 -2.08 -2.47
C GLY A 113 -8.56 -2.52 -3.45
N LEU A 114 -9.03 -3.76 -3.29
CA LEU A 114 -10.19 -4.28 -4.03
C LEU A 114 -11.47 -4.09 -3.22
N SER A 115 -12.53 -3.67 -3.91
CA SER A 115 -13.89 -3.73 -3.36
C SER A 115 -14.37 -5.18 -3.33
N ALA A 116 -15.50 -5.44 -2.67
CA ALA A 116 -16.13 -6.76 -2.72
C ALA A 116 -16.51 -7.15 -4.16
N LEU A 117 -16.95 -6.19 -4.97
CA LEU A 117 -17.27 -6.43 -6.38
C LEU A 117 -16.00 -6.69 -7.19
N GLY A 118 -14.94 -5.92 -6.98
CA GLY A 118 -13.63 -6.15 -7.62
C GLY A 118 -13.08 -7.54 -7.32
N TRP A 119 -13.17 -7.96 -6.06
CA TRP A 119 -12.78 -9.31 -5.63
C TRP A 119 -13.57 -10.41 -6.33
N SER A 120 -14.89 -10.23 -6.51
CA SER A 120 -15.75 -11.22 -7.16
C SER A 120 -15.48 -11.43 -8.66
N ARG A 121 -14.64 -10.59 -9.28
CA ARG A 121 -14.31 -10.61 -10.71
C ARG A 121 -12.93 -11.17 -11.02
N LEU A 122 -12.17 -11.58 -9.99
CA LEU A 122 -10.91 -12.29 -10.11
C LEU A 122 -11.13 -13.81 -10.07
#